data_AF-A0A7Y2GQ11-F1
#
_entry.id   AF-A0A7Y2GQ11-F1
#
_cell.length_a   1.000
_cell.length_b   1.000
_cell.length_c   1.000
_cell.angle_alpha   90.00
_cell.angle_beta   90.00
_cell.angle_gamma   90.00
#
_symmetry.space_group_name_H-M   'P 1'
#
loop_
_entity.id
_entity.type
_entity.pdbx_description
1 polymer ?
#
loop_
_entity_poly.entity_id
_entity_poly.type
_entity_poly.pdbx_seq_one_letter_code
_entity_poly.pdbx_strand_id
1 'polypeptide(L)'
;MPNFFSRIFIVGLYGALLGLAVCNTKSEKMAEVLDSNELQIQTDADGNSLSVLMTGNPEPIVVQNAKPDFRPFVHPIVAPDGKGELTEYSPG
;
A
#
# COMPACT_ATOMS: atom_id res chain seq x y z
N MET A 1 -37.98 40.19 32.44
CA MET A 1 -37.42 39.84 31.11
C MET A 1 -36.71 41.07 30.58
N PRO A 2 -35.39 41.04 30.30
CA PRO A 2 -34.92 40.51 29.02
C PRO A 2 -33.66 39.63 29.15
N ASN A 3 -33.80 38.43 28.58
CA ASN A 3 -32.75 37.46 28.38
C ASN A 3 -32.59 37.35 26.87
N PHE A 4 -31.51 37.86 26.27
CA PHE A 4 -31.10 37.35 24.95
C PHE A 4 -29.69 37.76 24.54
N PHE A 5 -29.31 39.04 24.73
CA PHE A 5 -28.07 39.56 24.12
C PHE A 5 -26.76 39.12 24.79
N SER A 6 -26.78 38.76 26.07
CA SER A 6 -25.55 38.41 26.83
C SER A 6 -25.03 36.99 26.53
N ARG A 7 -25.89 36.07 26.08
CA ARG A 7 -25.50 34.67 25.83
C ARG A 7 -24.84 34.45 24.45
N ILE A 8 -25.09 35.36 23.50
CA ILE A 8 -24.50 35.27 22.15
C ILE A 8 -22.99 35.56 22.18
N PHE A 9 -22.52 36.43 23.08
CA PHE A 9 -21.09 36.73 23.22
C PHE A 9 -20.29 35.62 23.92
N ILE A 10 -20.88 34.91 24.89
CA ILE A 10 -20.19 33.86 25.65
C ILE A 10 -20.04 32.56 24.84
N VAL A 11 -21.03 32.21 24.01
CA VAL A 11 -20.97 31.03 23.13
C VAL A 11 -19.98 31.24 21.98
N GLY A 12 -19.88 32.47 21.45
CA GLY A 12 -18.92 32.81 20.39
C GLY A 12 -17.45 32.74 20.84
N LEU A 13 -17.16 33.13 22.08
CA LEU A 13 -15.79 33.11 22.62
C LEU A 13 -15.31 31.67 22.97
N TYR A 14 -16.19 30.83 23.49
CA TYR A 14 -15.88 29.42 23.80
C TYR A 14 -15.79 28.54 22.53
N GLY A 15 -16.53 28.87 21.46
CA GLY A 15 -16.44 28.18 20.18
C GLY A 15 -15.09 28.37 19.47
N ALA A 16 -14.46 29.54 19.63
CA ALA A 16 -13.15 29.84 19.05
C ALA A 16 -11.98 29.18 19.81
N LEU A 17 -12.14 28.92 21.11
CA LEU A 17 -11.11 28.29 21.96
C LEU A 17 -11.05 26.76 21.85
N LEU A 18 -12.13 26.11 21.39
CA LEU A 18 -12.15 24.66 21.10
C LEU A 18 -11.69 24.30 19.68
N GLY A 19 -11.48 25.29 18.80
CA GLY A 19 -11.07 25.09 17.41
C GLY A 19 -9.56 24.96 17.15
N LEU A 20 -8.71 25.26 18.15
CA LEU A 20 -7.24 25.24 18.00
C LEU A 20 -6.59 23.93 18.48
N ALA A 21 -7.36 22.96 18.98
CA ALA A 21 -6.86 21.67 19.45
C ALA A 21 -7.14 20.51 18.47
N VAL A 22 -7.47 20.78 17.20
CA VAL A 22 -7.43 19.75 16.16
C VAL A 22 -6.10 19.87 15.44
N CYS A 23 -5.10 19.26 16.06
CA CYS A 23 -3.80 19.01 15.50
C CYS A 23 -4.00 18.19 14.22
N ASN A 24 -3.79 18.81 13.05
CA ASN A 24 -3.54 18.07 11.83
C ASN A 24 -2.22 17.31 12.02
N THR A 25 -2.30 16.08 12.51
CA THR A 25 -1.20 15.13 12.39
C THR A 25 -1.15 14.70 10.93
N LYS A 26 -0.51 15.54 10.10
CA LYS A 26 -0.03 15.10 8.80
C LYS A 26 1.02 14.04 9.11
N SER A 27 0.58 12.79 9.10
CA SER A 27 1.44 11.61 9.19
C SER A 27 2.26 11.59 7.91
N GLU A 28 3.38 12.29 7.93
CA GLU A 28 4.42 12.10 6.95
C GLU A 28 4.95 10.70 7.21
N LYS A 29 4.46 9.76 6.39
CA LYS A 29 4.94 8.39 6.31
C LYS A 29 6.43 8.49 6.03
N MET A 30 7.23 8.40 7.09
CA MET A 30 8.67 8.28 6.98
C MET A 30 8.91 6.96 6.26
N ALA A 31 9.15 7.05 4.95
CA ALA A 31 9.68 5.95 4.17
C ALA A 31 11.10 5.74 4.67
N GLU A 32 11.21 4.96 5.75
CA GLU A 32 12.43 4.25 6.10
C GLU A 32 12.84 3.50 4.84
N VAL A 33 13.98 3.90 4.26
CA VAL A 33 14.64 3.13 3.21
C VAL A 33 15.25 1.92 3.93
N LEU A 34 14.37 0.99 4.29
CA LEU A 34 14.76 -0.38 4.57
C LEU A 34 15.48 -0.85 3.32
N ASP A 35 16.69 -1.36 3.49
CA ASP A 35 17.41 -2.09 2.45
C ASP A 35 16.49 -3.23 1.98
N SER A 36 15.68 -2.95 0.96
CA SER A 36 14.44 -3.65 0.63
C SER A 36 14.71 -4.92 -0.19
N ASN A 37 15.77 -5.65 0.16
CA ASN A 37 16.17 -6.89 -0.50
C ASN A 37 15.51 -8.13 0.11
N GLU A 38 14.60 -7.96 1.07
CA GLU A 38 13.83 -9.06 1.62
C GLU A 38 12.74 -9.49 0.62
N LEU A 39 12.72 -10.80 0.33
CA LEU A 39 11.81 -11.42 -0.62
C LEU A 39 10.87 -12.39 0.10
N GLN A 40 9.61 -12.35 -0.29
CA GLN A 40 8.56 -13.24 0.19
C GLN A 40 8.07 -14.13 -0.95
N ILE A 41 7.83 -15.39 -0.64
CA ILE A 41 7.25 -16.36 -1.57
C ILE A 41 5.81 -16.61 -1.16
N GLN A 42 4.91 -16.50 -2.14
CA GLN A 42 3.49 -16.81 -1.97
C GLN A 42 3.08 -17.84 -3.02
N THR A 43 2.18 -18.74 -2.63
CA THR A 43 1.58 -19.73 -3.53
C THR A 43 0.09 -19.42 -3.65
N ASP A 44 -0.49 -19.66 -4.82
CA ASP A 44 -1.95 -19.62 -4.96
C ASP A 44 -2.63 -20.77 -4.18
N ALA A 45 -3.94 -20.67 -4.00
CA ALA A 45 -4.71 -21.65 -3.22
C ALA A 45 -4.66 -23.06 -3.82
N ASP A 46 -4.54 -23.15 -5.14
CA ASP A 46 -4.55 -24.40 -5.90
C ASP A 46 -3.15 -25.04 -6.03
N GLY A 47 -2.07 -24.34 -5.61
CA GLY A 47 -0.69 -24.79 -5.75
C GLY A 47 -0.13 -24.72 -7.18
N ASN A 48 -0.84 -24.02 -8.07
CA ASN A 48 -0.55 -23.95 -9.51
C ASN A 48 0.27 -22.71 -9.88
N SER A 49 0.46 -21.77 -8.96
CA SER A 49 1.26 -20.57 -9.19
C SER A 49 2.09 -20.21 -7.97
N LEU A 50 3.32 -19.77 -8.22
CA LEU A 50 4.25 -19.26 -7.21
C LEU A 50 4.66 -17.84 -7.58
N SER A 51 4.54 -16.93 -6.62
CA SER A 51 4.87 -15.52 -6.78
C SER A 51 5.95 -15.10 -5.80
N VAL A 52 6.93 -14.33 -6.26
CA VAL A 52 7.97 -13.70 -5.45
C VAL A 52 7.67 -12.21 -5.34
N LEU A 53 7.55 -11.71 -4.12
CA LEU A 53 7.26 -10.31 -3.82
C LEU A 53 8.41 -9.70 -3.02
N MET A 54 8.62 -8.40 -3.18
CA MET A 54 9.54 -7.63 -2.34
C MET A 54 8.82 -7.14 -1.10
N THR A 55 9.45 -7.18 0.07
CA THR A 55 8.84 -6.65 1.30
C THR A 55 8.39 -5.20 1.12
N GLY A 56 7.12 -4.93 1.41
CA GLY A 56 6.52 -3.60 1.25
C GLY A 56 6.00 -3.28 -0.15
N ASN A 57 6.19 -4.17 -1.14
CA ASN A 57 5.60 -4.08 -2.46
C ASN A 57 4.57 -5.23 -2.67
N PRO A 58 3.28 -4.91 -2.89
CA PRO A 58 2.26 -5.94 -3.15
C PRO A 58 2.33 -6.54 -4.57
N GLU A 59 3.09 -5.93 -5.49
CA GLU A 59 3.25 -6.46 -6.84
C GLU A 59 4.37 -7.51 -6.90
N PRO A 60 4.11 -8.68 -7.52
CA PRO A 60 5.12 -9.71 -7.66
C PRO A 60 6.16 -9.32 -8.71
N ILE A 61 7.43 -9.56 -8.39
CA ILE A 61 8.56 -9.36 -9.30
C ILE A 61 8.84 -10.60 -10.14
N VAL A 62 8.44 -11.79 -9.68
CA VAL A 62 8.54 -13.04 -10.45
C VAL A 62 7.28 -13.85 -10.21
N VAL A 63 6.65 -14.36 -11.27
CA VAL A 63 5.53 -15.31 -11.16
C VAL A 63 5.79 -16.53 -12.03
N GLN A 64 5.79 -17.71 -11.43
CA GLN A 64 5.81 -18.99 -12.12
C GLN A 64 4.40 -19.56 -12.17
N ASN A 65 3.93 -19.89 -13.38
CA ASN A 65 2.66 -20.57 -13.59
C ASN A 65 2.94 -22.02 -13.99
N ALA A 66 2.41 -22.98 -13.22
CA ALA A 66 2.61 -24.42 -13.39
C ALA A 66 1.29 -25.20 -13.30
N LYS A 67 0.28 -24.74 -14.04
CA LYS A 67 -1.04 -25.39 -14.09
C LYS A 67 -0.95 -26.80 -14.68
N PRO A 68 -1.84 -27.73 -14.27
CA PRO A 68 -1.96 -29.03 -14.92
C PRO A 68 -2.19 -28.90 -16.42
N ASP A 69 -1.63 -29.84 -17.19
CA ASP A 69 -1.76 -29.93 -18.65
C ASP A 69 -1.27 -28.69 -19.42
N PHE A 70 -0.54 -27.79 -18.73
CA PHE A 70 0.05 -26.60 -19.30
C PHE A 70 1.57 -26.63 -19.15
N ARG A 71 2.30 -26.09 -20.12
CA ARG A 71 3.75 -25.98 -20.03
C ARG A 71 4.10 -24.87 -19.03
N PRO A 72 4.85 -25.17 -17.96
CA PRO A 72 5.21 -24.13 -17.00
C PRO A 72 5.97 -22.98 -17.65
N PHE A 73 5.66 -21.75 -17.24
CA PHE A 73 6.32 -20.53 -17.73
C PHE A 73 6.47 -19.52 -16.60
N VAL A 74 7.38 -18.56 -16.78
CA VAL A 74 7.64 -17.50 -15.82
C VAL A 74 7.30 -16.14 -16.43
N HIS A 75 6.28 -15.48 -15.91
CA HIS A 75 5.92 -14.12 -16.31
C HIS A 75 5.03 -13.47 -15.25
N PRO A 76 5.34 -12.24 -14.79
CA PRO A 76 6.46 -11.40 -15.22
C PRO A 76 7.81 -11.83 -14.59
N ILE A 77 8.91 -11.28 -15.12
CA ILE A 77 10.24 -11.26 -14.49
C ILE A 77 10.70 -9.81 -14.46
N VAL A 78 10.50 -9.15 -13.33
CA VAL A 78 10.87 -7.76 -13.08
C VAL A 78 12.19 -7.74 -12.32
N ALA A 79 13.10 -6.87 -12.73
CA ALA A 79 14.33 -6.63 -12.00
C ALA A 79 14.01 -6.10 -10.59
N PRO A 80 14.81 -6.46 -9.56
CA PRO A 80 14.60 -5.97 -8.20
C PRO A 80 14.64 -4.44 -8.08
N ASP A 81 15.29 -3.75 -9.02
CA ASP A 81 15.33 -2.28 -9.09
C ASP A 81 14.14 -1.64 -9.82
N GLY A 82 13.23 -2.47 -10.34
CA GLY A 82 12.02 -2.07 -11.07
C GLY A 82 12.27 -1.47 -12.46
N LYS A 83 13.51 -1.47 -12.98
CA LYS A 83 13.86 -0.76 -14.23
C LYS A 83 13.80 -1.63 -15.48
N GLY A 84 13.69 -2.94 -15.32
CA GLY A 84 13.61 -3.89 -16.43
C GLY A 84 12.51 -4.92 -16.19
N GLU A 85 11.73 -5.18 -17.24
CA GLU A 85 10.79 -6.29 -17.29
C GLU A 85 11.21 -7.21 -18.43
N LEU A 86 11.51 -8.47 -18.11
CA LEU A 86 11.74 -9.51 -19.08
C LEU A 86 10.43 -10.27 -19.31
N THR A 87 9.98 -10.27 -20.55
CA THR A 87 8.78 -11.00 -20.97
C THR A 87 9.20 -12.35 -21.56
N GLU A 88 8.89 -13.44 -20.84
CA GLU A 88 8.87 -14.76 -21.45
C GLU A 88 7.44 -14.99 -21.98
N TYR A 89 7.30 -15.09 -23.31
CA TYR A 89 6.04 -15.52 -23.89
C TYR A 89 5.78 -16.96 -23.48
N SER A 90 4.54 -17.25 -23.06
CA SER A 90 4.15 -18.64 -22.82
C SER A 90 4.34 -19.45 -24.12
N PRO A 91 5.10 -20.54 -24.10
CA PRO A 91 5.30 -21.40 -25.27
C PRO A 91 4.02 -22.19 -25.61
N GLY A 92 3.16 -21.60 -26.45
CA GLY A 92 1.99 -22.26 -27.06
C GLY A 92 0.68 -21.56 -26.80
#